data_AF-A0A955AYP0-F1
#
_entry.id   AF-A0A955AYP0-F1
#
_cell.length_a   1.000
_cell.length_b   1.000
_cell.length_c   1.000
_cell.angle_alpha   90.00
_cell.angle_beta   90.00
_cell.angle_gamma   90.00
#
_symmetry.space_group_name_H-M   'P 1'
#
loop_
_entity.id
_entity.type
_entity.pdbx_description
1 polymer ?
#
loop_
_entity_poly.entity_id
_entity_poly.type
_entity_poly.pdbx_seq_one_letter_code
_entity_poly.pdbx_strand_id
1 'polypeptide(L)'
;MAEFEASALWYSDRSATAARRFCVAIDNALASISLEPDRFALVDDRHRACSVAEFPFQIVFRCSQNLIFVVAIAHAKRRPGYWRDR
;
A
#
# COMPACT_ATOMS: atom_id res chain seq x y z
N MET A 1 2.86 10.74 -5.35
CA MET A 1 1.46 10.80 -4.86
C MET A 1 0.44 10.69 -6.00
N ALA A 2 0.70 11.27 -7.18
CA ALA A 2 -0.22 11.25 -8.33
C ALA A 2 -0.74 9.86 -8.79
N GLU A 3 0.03 8.76 -8.66
CA GLU A 3 -0.44 7.43 -9.12
C GLU A 3 -1.46 6.75 -8.17
N PHE A 4 -1.44 7.07 -6.88
CA PHE A 4 -2.45 6.59 -5.93
C PHE A 4 -3.79 7.28 -6.18
N GLU A 5 -3.75 8.61 -6.33
CA GLU A 5 -4.94 9.41 -6.64
C GLU A 5 -5.56 9.01 -7.98
N ALA A 6 -4.75 8.82 -9.03
CA ALA A 6 -5.26 8.38 -10.33
C ALA A 6 -5.92 6.99 -10.28
N SER A 7 -5.42 6.09 -9.43
CA SER A 7 -6.02 4.76 -9.26
C SER A 7 -7.28 4.79 -8.40
N ALA A 8 -7.29 5.58 -7.33
CA ALA A 8 -8.47 5.82 -6.51
C ALA A 8 -9.59 6.47 -7.35
N LEU A 9 -9.24 7.43 -8.21
CA LEU A 9 -10.14 8.07 -9.16
C LEU A 9 -10.69 7.09 -10.21
N TRP A 10 -9.86 6.16 -10.70
CA TRP A 10 -10.31 5.12 -11.63
C TRP A 10 -11.35 4.17 -11.01
N TYR A 11 -11.22 3.86 -9.71
CA TYR A 11 -12.24 3.08 -8.99
C TYR A 11 -13.48 3.92 -8.67
N SER A 12 -13.35 5.21 -8.33
CA SER A 12 -14.50 6.08 -8.05
C SER A 12 -15.37 6.32 -9.28
N ASP A 13 -14.75 6.42 -10.46
CA ASP A 13 -15.47 6.64 -11.72
C ASP A 13 -16.29 5.42 -12.18
N ARG A 14 -15.86 4.20 -11.81
CA ARG A 14 -16.55 2.95 -12.21
C ARG A 14 -17.59 2.46 -11.21
N SER A 15 -17.40 2.67 -9.90
CA SER A 15 -18.38 2.29 -8.87
C SER A 15 -18.06 2.88 -7.50
N ALA A 16 -19.00 3.66 -6.95
CA ALA A 16 -18.89 4.20 -5.58
C ALA A 16 -18.69 3.12 -4.50
N THR A 17 -19.27 1.93 -4.71
CA THR A 17 -19.10 0.79 -3.81
C THR A 17 -17.68 0.23 -3.87
N ALA A 18 -17.09 0.11 -5.07
CA ALA A 18 -15.71 -0.35 -5.23
C ALA A 18 -14.71 0.64 -4.62
N ALA A 19 -14.93 1.95 -4.80
CA ALA A 19 -14.11 2.99 -4.18
C ALA A 19 -14.15 2.91 -2.64
N ARG A 20 -15.35 2.75 -2.06
CA ARG A 20 -15.48 2.57 -0.60
C ARG A 20 -14.74 1.34 -0.10
N ARG A 21 -14.90 0.19 -0.80
CA ARG A 21 -14.19 -1.05 -0.45
C ARG A 21 -12.68 -0.90 -0.55
N PHE A 22 -12.20 -0.16 -1.55
CA PHE A 22 -10.77 0.13 -1.70
C PHE A 22 -10.24 0.94 -0.52
N CYS A 23 -10.91 2.02 -0.12
CA CYS A 23 -10.50 2.81 1.06
C CYS A 23 -10.44 1.96 2.33
N VAL A 24 -11.49 1.17 2.60
CA VAL A 24 -11.53 0.25 3.76
C VAL A 24 -10.38 -0.76 3.71
N ALA A 25 -10.06 -1.32 2.55
CA ALA A 25 -8.96 -2.26 2.40
C ALA A 25 -7.59 -1.61 2.67
N ILE A 26 -7.40 -0.35 2.26
CA ILE A 26 -6.19 0.42 2.57
C ILE A 26 -6.10 0.70 4.08
N ASP A 27 -7.18 1.16 4.70
CA ASP A 27 -7.20 1.46 6.14
C ASP A 27 -6.91 0.21 6.98
N ASN A 28 -7.50 -0.92 6.62
CA ASN A 28 -7.24 -2.20 7.28
C ASN A 28 -5.78 -2.64 7.13
N ALA A 29 -5.19 -2.45 5.94
CA ALA A 29 -3.79 -2.76 5.72
C ALA A 29 -2.87 -1.86 6.55
N LEU A 30 -3.15 -0.54 6.61
CA LEU A 30 -2.39 0.40 7.44
C LEU A 30 -2.52 0.10 8.94
N ALA A 31 -3.72 -0.26 9.41
CA ALA A 31 -3.93 -0.68 10.79
C ALA A 31 -3.12 -1.95 11.12
N SER A 32 -3.12 -2.95 10.22
CA SER A 32 -2.33 -4.17 10.41
C SER A 32 -0.82 -3.89 10.41
N ILE A 33 -0.34 -2.99 9.55
CA ILE A 33 1.06 -2.54 9.55
C ILE A 33 1.42 -1.86 10.87
N SER A 34 0.51 -1.02 11.38
CA SER A 34 0.73 -0.29 12.64
C SER A 34 0.75 -1.20 13.86
N LEU A 35 -0.03 -2.27 13.84
CA LEU A 35 -0.11 -3.22 14.94
C LEU A 35 1.10 -4.16 14.99
N GLU A 36 1.50 -4.71 13.85
CA GLU A 36 2.57 -5.72 13.79
C GLU A 36 3.40 -5.57 12.49
N PRO A 37 4.25 -4.52 12.41
CA PRO A 37 4.98 -4.22 11.18
C PRO A 37 5.99 -5.31 10.80
N ASP A 38 6.53 -6.04 11.78
CA ASP A 38 7.56 -7.06 11.56
C ASP A 38 7.03 -8.36 10.95
N ARG A 39 5.71 -8.56 10.96
CA ARG A 39 5.04 -9.70 10.30
C ARG A 39 5.17 -9.67 8.78
N PHE A 40 5.37 -8.49 8.20
CA PHE A 40 5.41 -8.31 6.75
C PHE A 40 6.80 -8.62 6.20
N ALA A 41 6.86 -9.32 5.07
CA ALA A 41 8.13 -9.71 4.46
C ALA A 41 8.95 -8.48 4.00
N LEU A 42 10.27 -8.56 4.21
CA LEU A 42 11.22 -7.65 3.59
C LEU A 42 11.22 -7.85 2.08
N VAL A 43 11.19 -6.74 1.33
CA VAL A 43 11.30 -6.72 -0.13
C VAL A 43 12.66 -6.25 -0.63
N ASP A 44 13.45 -5.68 0.28
CA ASP A 44 14.88 -5.35 0.19
C ASP A 44 15.44 -5.19 1.62
N ASP A 45 16.65 -4.64 1.74
CA ASP A 45 17.38 -4.50 3.01
C ASP A 45 16.67 -3.63 4.08
N ARG A 46 15.71 -2.79 3.69
CA ARG A 46 15.07 -1.80 4.59
C ARG A 46 13.56 -1.70 4.48
N HIS A 47 12.98 -2.16 3.38
CA HIS A 47 11.56 -2.03 3.09
C HIS A 47 10.82 -3.34 3.31
N ARG A 48 9.60 -3.23 3.83
CA ARG A 48 8.61 -4.30 3.93
C ARG A 48 7.43 -3.97 3.02
N ALA A 49 6.69 -5.00 2.60
CA ALA A 49 5.48 -4.83 1.80
C ALA A 49 4.28 -5.58 2.40
N CYS A 50 3.14 -4.91 2.38
CA CYS A 50 1.84 -5.44 2.76
C CYS A 50 0.92 -5.45 1.54
N SER A 51 0.38 -6.60 1.19
CA SER A 51 -0.62 -6.71 0.12
C SER A 51 -1.99 -6.25 0.62
N VAL A 52 -2.65 -5.41 -0.17
CA VAL A 52 -4.01 -4.94 0.11
C VAL A 52 -4.97 -6.04 -0.31
N ALA A 53 -5.77 -6.56 0.64
CA ALA A 53 -6.69 -7.64 0.35
C ALA A 53 -7.68 -7.26 -0.76
N GLU A 54 -7.99 -8.21 -1.67
CA GLU A 54 -8.95 -8.06 -2.78
C GLU A 54 -8.58 -7.04 -3.87
N PHE A 55 -7.49 -6.28 -3.70
CA PHE A 55 -7.03 -5.29 -4.66
C PHE A 55 -5.60 -5.61 -5.11
N PRO A 56 -5.24 -5.36 -6.38
CA PRO A 56 -3.89 -5.57 -6.89
C PRO A 56 -2.93 -4.46 -6.43
N PHE A 57 -2.98 -4.09 -5.14
CA PHE A 57 -2.20 -3.03 -4.52
C PHE A 57 -1.29 -3.57 -3.43
N GLN A 58 -0.16 -2.92 -3.24
CA GLN A 58 0.79 -3.17 -2.16
C GLN A 58 1.16 -1.85 -1.48
N ILE A 59 1.25 -1.88 -0.17
CA ILE A 59 1.78 -0.80 0.66
C ILE A 59 3.22 -1.16 1.00
N VAL A 60 4.16 -0.35 0.55
CA VAL A 60 5.57 -0.47 0.87
C VAL A 60 5.91 0.52 1.96
N PHE A 61 6.54 0.03 3.01
CA PHE A 61 6.88 0.82 4.17
C PHE A 61 8.23 0.40 4.75
N ARG A 62 8.79 1.22 5.62
CA ARG A 62 9.96 0.88 6.43
C ARG A 62 9.74 1.27 7.87
N CYS A 63 10.37 0.54 8.77
CA CYS A 63 10.37 0.84 10.20
C CYS A 63 11.69 1.51 10.56
N SER A 64 11.63 2.62 11.28
CA SER A 64 12.82 3.28 11.81
C SER A 64 12.52 3.76 13.22
N GLN A 65 13.28 3.25 14.18
CA GLN A 65 13.03 3.45 15.62
C GLN A 65 11.59 3.03 15.97
N ASN A 66 10.74 3.98 16.35
CA ASN A 66 9.33 3.76 16.71
C ASN A 66 8.34 4.29 15.67
N LEU A 67 8.80 4.58 14.45
CA LEU A 67 7.96 5.14 13.39
C LEU A 67 7.90 4.21 12.18
N ILE A 68 6.70 4.14 11.60
CA ILE A 68 6.43 3.48 10.33
C ILE A 68 6.36 4.55 9.25
N PHE A 69 7.21 4.43 8.24
CA PHE A 69 7.23 5.30 7.09
C PHE A 69 6.62 4.58 5.89
N VAL A 70 5.43 4.99 5.47
CA VAL A 70 4.83 4.51 4.22
C VAL A 70 5.53 5.19 3.05
N VAL A 71 6.27 4.40 2.26
CA VAL A 71 7.06 4.86 1.12
C VAL A 71 6.20 4.95 -0.13
N ALA A 72 5.32 3.96 -0.33
CA ALA A 72 4.46 3.89 -1.49
C ALA A 72 3.19 3.06 -1.23
N ILE A 73 2.10 3.45 -1.90
CA ILE A 73 0.92 2.62 -2.10
C ILE A 73 0.79 2.43 -3.61
N ALA A 74 0.99 1.21 -4.08
CA ALA A 74 1.39 0.90 -5.44
C ALA A 74 0.52 -0.20 -6.05
N HIS A 75 0.13 -0.06 -7.32
CA HIS A 75 -0.51 -1.17 -8.04
C HIS A 75 0.54 -2.23 -8.42
N ALA A 76 0.50 -3.39 -7.76
CA ALA A 76 1.52 -4.44 -7.81
C ALA A 76 1.86 -4.91 -9.23
N LYS A 77 0.85 -4.99 -10.12
CA LYS A 77 1.04 -5.46 -11.51
C LYS A 77 1.55 -4.39 -12.49
N ARG A 78 1.43 -3.09 -12.18
CA ARG A 78 1.69 -2.02 -13.17
C ARG A 78 3.13 -1.53 -13.15
N ARG A 79 3.76 -1.50 -11.98
CA ARG A 79 5.16 -1.10 -11.81
C ARG A 79 5.81 -1.89 -10.66
N PRO A 80 6.24 -3.13 -10.87
CA PRO A 80 6.96 -3.85 -9.83
C PRO A 80 8.28 -3.13 -9.51
N GLY A 81 8.49 -2.75 -8.24
CA GLY A 81 9.79 -2.28 -7.74
C GLY A 81 10.13 -0.80 -7.93
N TYR A 82 9.23 0.06 -8.41
CA TYR A 82 9.52 1.51 -8.60
C TYR A 82 9.85 2.27 -7.31
N TRP A 83 9.54 1.68 -6.16
CA TRP A 83 9.81 2.23 -4.83
C TRP A 83 11.24 1.93 -4.33
N ARG A 84 12.02 1.09 -5.03
CA ARG A 84 13.37 0.70 -4.59
C ARG A 84 14.33 1.89 -4.43
N ASP A 85 14.12 2.94 -5.23
CA ASP A 85 14.93 4.16 -5.22
C ASP A 85 14.45 5.22 -4.21
N ARG A 86 13.44 4.92 -3.38
CA ARG A 86 12.81 5.85 -2.41
C ARG A 86 13.10 5.53 -0.95
#